data_AF-A0A3M1SA54-F1
#
_entry.id   AF-A0A3M1SA54-F1
#
_cell.length_a   1.000
_cell.length_b   1.000
_cell.length_c   1.000
_cell.angle_alpha   90.00
_cell.angle_beta   90.00
_cell.angle_gamma   90.00
#
_symmetry.space_group_name_H-M   'P 1'
#
loop_
_entity.id
_entity.type
_entity.pdbx_description
1 polymer ?
#
loop_
_entity_poly.entity_id
_entity_poly.type
_entity_poly.pdbx_seq_one_letter_code
_entity_poly.pdbx_strand_id
1 'polypeptide(L)'
;VYLSDSQVEYRHVPFFSVVLPDRKDRNVAEGRLRAGGTTYWKGIGVYSASRLSCRLREGDRLFVAQVAIDDSTGGAGSVGVRIYVDGKVAVDLGIVRGGEKPRSVAVPVENASRLDLLVDFGERADELDRVDWLDARIVR
;
A
#
# COMPACT_ATOMS: atom_id res chain seq x y z
N VAL A 1 -11.36 -7.47 -8.27
CA VAL A 1 -11.96 -6.21 -7.77
C VAL A 1 -10.84 -5.34 -7.22
N TYR A 2 -10.67 -4.11 -7.71
CA TYR A 2 -9.63 -3.21 -7.20
C TYR A 2 -10.01 -2.65 -5.84
N LEU A 3 -9.00 -2.47 -4.98
CA LEU A 3 -9.19 -1.86 -3.66
C LEU A 3 -9.62 -0.39 -3.78
N SER A 4 -9.14 0.34 -4.79
CA SER A 4 -9.54 1.72 -5.03
C SER A 4 -11.03 1.87 -5.36
N ASP A 5 -11.64 0.86 -5.99
CA ASP A 5 -13.08 0.81 -6.27
C ASP A 5 -13.91 0.26 -5.10
N SER A 6 -13.27 -0.13 -4.00
CA SER A 6 -13.89 -0.78 -2.86
C SER A 6 -13.98 0.15 -1.64
N GLN A 7 -14.80 -0.26 -0.66
CA GLN A 7 -14.77 0.35 0.66
C GLN A 7 -13.56 -0.18 1.42
N VAL A 8 -12.62 0.72 1.68
CA VAL A 8 -11.38 0.45 2.43
C VAL A 8 -11.31 1.46 3.56
N GLU A 9 -11.07 0.98 4.78
CA GLU A 9 -10.85 1.86 5.92
C GLU A 9 -9.38 2.29 5.93
N TYR A 10 -9.13 3.60 5.95
CA TYR A 10 -7.79 4.16 6.02
C TYR A 10 -7.53 4.76 7.40
N ARG A 11 -6.37 4.44 7.99
CA ARG A 11 -5.88 5.07 9.21
C ARG A 11 -4.43 5.51 8.98
N HIS A 12 -4.13 6.74 9.35
CA HIS A 12 -2.79 7.30 9.30
C HIS A 12 -2.43 7.83 10.70
N VAL A 13 -1.28 7.42 11.20
CA VAL A 13 -0.74 7.82 12.51
C VAL A 13 0.56 8.59 12.25
N PRO A 14 0.46 9.89 11.92
CA PRO A 14 1.58 10.68 11.42
C PRO A 14 2.63 10.97 12.49
N PHE A 15 3.85 11.29 12.05
CA PHE A 15 4.93 11.76 12.93
C PHE A 15 4.64 13.17 13.49
N PHE A 16 4.02 14.03 12.68
CA PHE A 16 3.53 15.35 13.07
C PHE A 16 2.01 15.35 13.23
N SER A 17 1.40 16.38 13.83
CA SER A 17 -0.06 16.40 14.13
C SER A 17 -1.01 16.45 12.92
N VAL A 18 -0.52 16.25 11.68
CA VAL A 18 -1.31 16.36 10.44
C VAL A 18 -1.67 14.98 9.91
N VAL A 19 -2.97 14.64 9.97
CA VAL A 19 -3.49 13.41 9.36
C VAL A 19 -3.73 13.65 7.88
N LEU A 20 -2.84 13.10 7.05
CA LEU A 20 -2.99 13.11 5.60
C LEU A 20 -3.91 11.97 5.12
N PRO A 21 -4.78 12.21 4.13
CA PRO A 21 -5.66 11.20 3.52
C PRO A 21 -4.94 10.28 2.52
N ASP A 22 -5.55 9.14 2.22
CA ASP A 22 -5.18 8.29 1.09
C ASP A 22 -5.65 8.87 -0.26
N ARG A 23 -5.14 8.29 -1.35
CA ARG A 23 -5.50 8.68 -2.72
C ARG A 23 -5.83 7.47 -3.56
N LYS A 24 -7.08 7.39 -4.01
CA LYS A 24 -7.55 6.33 -4.91
C LYS A 24 -7.17 6.66 -6.36
N ASP A 25 -6.52 5.72 -7.04
CA ASP A 25 -6.04 5.80 -8.42
C ASP A 25 -5.13 7.01 -8.70
N ARG A 26 -4.52 7.55 -7.65
CA ARG A 26 -3.58 8.68 -7.67
C ARG A 26 -2.54 8.48 -6.60
N ASN A 27 -1.36 9.02 -6.80
CA ASN A 27 -0.37 9.12 -5.73
C ASN A 27 -0.76 10.24 -4.75
N VAL A 28 -0.09 10.30 -3.60
CA VAL A 28 -0.38 11.31 -2.56
C VAL A 28 -0.07 12.76 -2.95
N ALA A 29 0.63 12.98 -4.07
CA ALA A 29 0.90 14.28 -4.66
C ALA A 29 -0.13 14.67 -5.76
N GLU A 30 -1.30 14.01 -5.79
CA GLU A 30 -2.40 14.20 -6.76
C GLU A 30 -2.07 13.78 -8.22
N GLY A 31 -0.87 13.23 -8.44
CA GLY A 31 -0.39 12.73 -9.72
C GLY A 31 -0.87 11.31 -10.04
N ARG A 32 -0.40 10.79 -11.17
CA ARG A 32 -0.57 9.36 -11.52
C ARG A 32 0.31 8.52 -10.61
N LEU A 33 -0.17 7.33 -10.26
CA LEU A 33 0.61 6.29 -9.60
C LEU A 33 1.77 5.88 -10.53
N ARG A 34 3.01 6.03 -10.07
CA ARG A 34 4.19 5.73 -10.89
C ARG A 34 5.27 5.07 -10.08
N ALA A 35 5.83 3.99 -10.60
CA ALA A 35 6.98 3.35 -9.99
C ALA A 35 7.88 2.69 -11.04
N GLY A 36 9.19 2.89 -10.91
CA GLY A 36 10.17 2.33 -11.83
C GLY A 36 9.95 2.80 -13.27
N GLY A 37 9.46 4.04 -13.45
CA GLY A 37 9.13 4.61 -14.76
C GLY A 37 7.80 4.13 -15.36
N THR A 38 7.11 3.18 -14.73
CA THR A 38 5.83 2.63 -15.23
C THR A 38 4.66 3.37 -14.60
N THR A 39 3.62 3.66 -15.39
CA THR A 39 2.38 4.28 -14.91
C THR A 39 1.32 3.21 -14.65
N TYR A 40 0.65 3.30 -13.50
CA TYR A 40 -0.43 2.40 -13.12
C TYR A 40 -1.75 3.17 -13.07
N TRP A 41 -2.82 2.55 -13.57
CA TRP A 41 -4.14 3.18 -13.61
C TRP A 41 -4.96 2.91 -12.36
N LYS A 42 -4.63 1.84 -11.62
CA LYS A 42 -5.36 1.43 -10.43
C LYS A 42 -4.41 1.26 -9.26
N GLY A 43 -4.86 1.68 -8.09
CA GLY A 43 -4.10 1.53 -6.85
C GLY A 43 -4.49 2.57 -5.81
N ILE A 44 -3.76 2.58 -4.69
CA ILE A 44 -3.97 3.55 -3.62
C ILE A 44 -2.62 4.14 -3.20
N GLY A 45 -2.47 5.45 -3.32
CA GLY A 45 -1.35 6.20 -2.76
C GLY A 45 -1.57 6.51 -1.28
N VAL A 46 -0.54 6.28 -0.47
CA VAL A 46 -0.54 6.52 0.99
C VAL A 46 0.81 7.08 1.45
N TYR A 47 0.83 7.66 2.65
CA TYR A 47 2.08 7.95 3.37
C TYR A 47 2.49 6.78 4.28
N SER A 48 3.73 6.78 4.77
CA SER A 48 4.17 5.91 5.88
C SER A 48 3.35 6.08 7.15
N ALA A 49 3.50 5.14 8.08
CA ALA A 49 2.73 5.04 9.32
C ALA A 49 1.21 5.02 9.06
N SER A 50 0.81 4.23 8.06
CA SER A 50 -0.58 4.11 7.64
C SER A 50 -1.01 2.65 7.45
N ARG A 51 -2.33 2.45 7.53
CA ARG A 51 -2.98 1.15 7.39
C ARG A 51 -4.24 1.28 6.53
N LEU A 52 -4.32 0.44 5.50
CA LEU A 52 -5.55 0.17 4.77
C LEU A 52 -6.16 -1.13 5.30
N SER A 53 -7.44 -1.13 5.67
CA SER A 53 -8.16 -2.32 6.16
C SER A 53 -9.33 -2.65 5.23
N CYS A 54 -9.38 -3.89 4.75
CA CYS A 54 -10.43 -4.39 3.87
C CYS A 54 -11.18 -5.54 4.55
N ARG A 55 -12.51 -5.51 4.50
CA ARG A 55 -13.32 -6.68 4.83
C ARG A 55 -13.35 -7.62 3.64
N LEU A 56 -12.96 -8.86 3.88
CA LEU A 56 -13.01 -9.93 2.92
C LEU A 56 -14.40 -10.57 2.93
N ARG A 57 -14.80 -11.12 1.78
CA ARG A 57 -16.12 -11.72 1.56
C ARG A 57 -15.96 -13.18 1.17
N GLU A 58 -17.04 -13.93 1.33
CA GLU A 58 -17.11 -15.27 0.77
C GLU A 58 -16.81 -15.24 -0.74
N GLY A 59 -15.94 -16.15 -1.18
CA GLY A 59 -15.45 -16.23 -2.55
C GLY A 59 -14.23 -15.36 -2.87
N ASP A 60 -13.77 -14.50 -1.97
CA ASP A 60 -12.45 -13.87 -2.12
C ASP A 60 -11.34 -14.92 -1.91
N ARG A 61 -10.37 -14.99 -2.83
CA ARG A 61 -9.33 -16.03 -2.86
C ARG A 61 -7.92 -15.48 -2.74
N LEU A 62 -7.59 -14.45 -3.50
CA LEU A 62 -6.21 -13.95 -3.58
C LEU A 62 -6.17 -12.42 -3.56
N PHE A 63 -5.40 -11.85 -2.65
CA PHE A 63 -4.96 -10.46 -2.75
C PHE A 63 -3.71 -10.36 -3.61
N VAL A 64 -3.72 -9.46 -4.60
CA VAL A 64 -2.56 -9.20 -5.48
C VAL A 64 -2.30 -7.70 -5.55
N ALA A 65 -1.04 -7.30 -5.42
CA ALA A 65 -0.60 -5.92 -5.60
C ALA A 65 0.89 -5.86 -5.99
N GLN A 66 1.35 -4.68 -6.36
CA GLN A 66 2.76 -4.30 -6.24
C GLN A 66 2.87 -3.13 -5.27
N VAL A 67 3.94 -3.09 -4.49
CA VAL A 67 4.21 -1.96 -3.59
C VAL A 67 5.53 -1.32 -3.96
N ALA A 68 5.55 0.00 -3.99
CA ALA A 68 6.73 0.78 -4.28
C ALA A 68 6.64 2.15 -3.60
N ILE A 69 7.80 2.79 -3.45
CA ILE A 69 7.84 4.23 -3.28
C ILE A 69 7.58 4.89 -4.65
N ASP A 70 6.69 5.88 -4.69
CA ASP A 70 6.27 6.54 -5.93
C ASP A 70 7.42 7.35 -6.56
N ASP A 71 7.50 7.37 -7.90
CA ASP A 71 8.55 8.04 -8.66
C ASP A 71 8.61 9.57 -8.39
N SER A 72 7.55 10.19 -7.85
CA SER A 72 7.56 11.61 -7.46
C SER A 72 8.53 11.94 -6.33
N THR A 73 9.07 10.94 -5.63
CA THR A 73 10.10 11.15 -4.61
C THR A 73 11.50 11.32 -5.20
N GLY A 74 11.68 11.12 -6.51
CA GLY A 74 12.99 11.17 -7.15
C GLY A 74 13.96 10.11 -6.63
N GLY A 75 13.45 8.98 -6.12
CA GLY A 75 14.25 7.89 -5.56
C GLY A 75 14.59 8.02 -4.08
N ALA A 76 14.04 9.03 -3.38
CA ALA A 76 14.13 9.13 -1.93
C ALA A 76 13.00 8.35 -1.22
N GLY A 77 13.02 8.31 0.11
CA GLY A 77 12.05 7.59 0.94
C GLY A 77 12.41 6.13 1.20
N SER A 78 11.92 5.60 2.32
CA SER A 78 12.10 4.22 2.74
C SER A 78 11.01 3.83 3.73
N VAL A 79 10.33 2.71 3.52
CA VAL A 79 9.24 2.26 4.41
C VAL A 79 9.36 0.79 4.78
N GLY A 80 8.87 0.45 5.96
CA GLY A 80 8.60 -0.96 6.32
C GLY A 80 7.23 -1.38 5.81
N VAL A 81 7.13 -2.52 5.12
CA VAL A 81 5.85 -2.97 4.54
C VAL A 81 5.47 -4.36 5.02
N ARG A 82 4.26 -4.48 5.57
CA ARG A 82 3.69 -5.74 6.06
C ARG A 82 2.24 -5.91 5.63
N ILE A 83 1.84 -7.15 5.40
CA ILE A 83 0.47 -7.53 5.07
C ILE A 83 -0.01 -8.51 6.13
N TYR A 84 -1.21 -8.26 6.66
CA TYR A 84 -1.85 -9.11 7.66
C TYR A 84 -3.13 -9.71 7.10
N VAL A 85 -3.37 -10.98 7.44
CA VAL A 85 -4.63 -11.69 7.21
C VAL A 85 -5.14 -12.13 8.57
N ASP A 86 -6.35 -11.69 8.94
CA ASP A 86 -6.97 -11.93 10.26
C ASP A 86 -6.03 -11.64 11.44
N GLY A 87 -5.29 -10.52 11.34
CA GLY A 87 -4.39 -10.05 12.39
C GLY A 87 -3.05 -10.79 12.47
N LYS A 88 -2.79 -11.79 11.62
CA LYS A 88 -1.51 -12.50 11.52
C LYS A 88 -0.70 -11.97 10.35
N VAL A 89 0.61 -11.80 10.53
CA VAL A 89 1.51 -11.43 9.44
C VAL A 89 1.50 -12.53 8.38
N ALA A 90 1.01 -12.20 7.19
CA ALA A 90 1.03 -13.08 6.03
C ALA A 90 2.27 -12.83 5.15
N VAL A 91 2.68 -11.57 5.04
CA VAL A 91 3.90 -11.16 4.32
C VAL A 91 4.59 -10.05 5.10
N ASP A 92 5.92 -10.15 5.19
CA ASP A 92 6.81 -9.07 5.59
C ASP A 92 7.81 -8.84 4.45
N LEU A 93 7.77 -7.65 3.86
CA LEU A 93 8.68 -7.28 2.76
C LEU A 93 9.95 -6.60 3.26
N GLY A 94 10.07 -6.35 4.57
CA GLY A 94 11.11 -5.53 5.16
C GLY A 94 11.05 -4.09 4.63
N ILE A 95 12.24 -3.51 4.42
CA ILE A 95 12.40 -2.15 3.91
C ILE A 95 12.24 -2.13 2.38
N VAL A 96 11.35 -1.25 1.89
CA VAL A 96 11.20 -0.86 0.49
C VAL A 96 11.74 0.57 0.35
N ARG A 97 12.63 0.81 -0.63
CA ARG A 97 13.28 2.10 -0.83
C ARG A 97 12.88 2.76 -2.14
N GLY A 98 12.98 4.09 -2.18
CA GLY A 98 12.89 4.86 -3.41
C GLY A 98 13.88 4.36 -4.47
N GLY A 99 13.42 4.28 -5.72
CA GLY A 99 14.23 3.80 -6.85
C GLY A 99 14.37 2.28 -6.98
N GLU A 100 13.90 1.50 -5.99
CA GLU A 100 13.78 0.05 -6.15
C GLU A 100 12.65 -0.29 -7.14
N LYS A 101 12.76 -1.47 -7.77
CA LYS A 101 11.65 -2.00 -8.57
C LYS A 101 10.44 -2.30 -7.66
N PRO A 102 9.20 -2.12 -8.15
CA PRO A 102 8.02 -2.50 -7.40
C PRO A 102 8.07 -3.96 -6.91
N ARG A 103 7.73 -4.17 -5.64
CA ARG A 103 7.70 -5.51 -5.05
C ARG A 103 6.32 -6.12 -5.20
N SER A 104 6.22 -7.22 -5.93
CA SER A 104 4.96 -7.94 -6.12
C SER A 104 4.58 -8.75 -4.89
N VAL A 105 3.30 -8.75 -4.56
CA VAL A 105 2.71 -9.58 -3.51
C VAL A 105 1.50 -10.34 -4.03
N ALA A 106 1.37 -11.59 -3.59
CA ALA A 106 0.21 -12.44 -3.81
C ALA A 106 -0.07 -13.19 -2.50
N VAL A 107 -1.20 -12.91 -1.87
CA VAL A 107 -1.53 -13.40 -0.53
C VAL A 107 -2.86 -14.14 -0.58
N PRO A 108 -2.89 -15.45 -0.26
CA PRO A 108 -4.13 -16.20 -0.11
C PRO A 108 -5.00 -15.59 0.99
N VAL A 109 -6.30 -15.46 0.72
CA VAL A 109 -7.29 -14.86 1.62
C VAL A 109 -8.57 -15.69 1.71
N GLU A 110 -8.55 -16.94 1.26
CA GLU A 110 -9.69 -17.84 1.37
C GLU A 110 -10.12 -18.00 2.83
N ASN A 111 -11.44 -17.86 3.07
CA ASN A 111 -12.06 -17.97 4.40
C ASN A 111 -11.58 -16.94 5.44
N ALA A 112 -10.76 -15.97 5.05
CA ALA A 112 -10.35 -14.89 5.93
C ALA A 112 -11.43 -13.79 5.97
N SER A 113 -11.46 -13.05 7.07
CA SER A 113 -12.44 -11.97 7.29
C SER A 113 -11.87 -10.58 7.05
N ARG A 114 -10.55 -10.42 7.25
CA ARG A 114 -9.89 -9.12 7.17
C ARG A 114 -8.51 -9.22 6.54
N LEU A 115 -8.24 -8.26 5.65
CA LEU A 115 -6.92 -7.98 5.08
C LEU A 115 -6.47 -6.60 5.56
N ASP A 116 -5.23 -6.48 6.02
CA ASP A 116 -4.62 -5.20 6.37
C ASP A 116 -3.30 -4.99 5.66
N LEU A 117 -3.16 -3.83 5.03
CA LEU A 117 -1.93 -3.39 4.36
C LEU A 117 -1.30 -2.30 5.23
N LEU A 118 -0.16 -2.62 5.84
CA LEU A 118 0.55 -1.74 6.76
C LEU A 118 1.81 -1.19 6.11
N VAL A 119 1.98 0.12 6.25
CA VAL A 119 3.21 0.83 5.90
C VAL A 119 3.69 1.54 7.16
N ASP A 120 4.87 1.18 7.66
CA ASP A 120 5.55 1.87 8.76
C ASP A 120 6.67 2.77 8.23
N PHE A 121 7.18 3.65 9.07
CA PHE A 121 8.41 4.38 8.78
C PHE A 121 9.56 3.43 8.48
N GLY A 122 10.46 3.85 7.59
CA GLY A 122 11.73 3.18 7.37
C GLY A 122 12.88 3.85 8.12
N GLU A 123 13.93 4.17 7.39
CA GLU A 123 15.23 4.54 7.97
C GLU A 123 15.31 6.03 8.34
N ARG A 124 14.44 6.88 7.77
CA ARG A 124 14.49 8.35 7.89
C ARG A 124 13.15 8.96 8.30
N ALA A 125 12.47 8.32 9.26
CA ALA A 125 11.14 8.71 9.71
C ALA A 125 10.17 8.82 8.52
N ASP A 126 9.56 9.98 8.26
CA ASP A 126 8.57 10.20 7.19
C ASP A 126 9.13 10.92 5.95
N GLU A 127 10.47 11.04 5.83
CA GLU A 127 11.12 11.80 4.76
C GLU A 127 10.84 11.21 3.37
N LEU A 128 9.90 11.84 2.64
CA LEU A 128 9.48 11.45 1.29
C LEU A 128 8.95 10.01 1.22
N ASP A 129 8.36 9.52 2.31
CA ASP A 129 7.72 8.21 2.39
C ASP A 129 6.33 8.22 1.72
N ARG A 130 6.34 8.35 0.38
CA ARG A 130 5.16 8.30 -0.48
C ARG A 130 5.08 6.93 -1.12
N VAL A 131 4.08 6.15 -0.73
CA VAL A 131 3.96 4.74 -1.09
C VAL A 131 2.74 4.52 -1.94
N ASP A 132 2.89 3.70 -2.98
CA ASP A 132 1.80 3.26 -3.81
C ASP A 132 1.54 1.76 -3.64
N TRP A 133 0.29 1.41 -3.32
CA TRP A 133 -0.26 0.06 -3.49
C TRP A 133 -0.82 -0.07 -4.91
N LEU A 134 0.05 -0.45 -5.86
CA LEU A 134 -0.19 -0.49 -7.30
C LEU A 134 -0.96 -1.76 -7.70
N ASP A 135 -1.95 -1.60 -8.58
CA ASP A 135 -2.82 -2.67 -9.07
C ASP A 135 -3.45 -3.54 -7.97
N ALA A 136 -3.59 -2.97 -6.77
CA ALA A 136 -4.05 -3.66 -5.57
C ALA A 136 -5.50 -4.13 -5.75
N ARG A 137 -5.69 -5.46 -5.71
CA ARG A 137 -6.97 -6.09 -6.01
C ARG A 137 -7.18 -7.42 -5.28
N ILE A 138 -8.45 -7.75 -5.09
CA ILE A 138 -8.91 -9.08 -4.68
C ILE A 138 -9.38 -9.86 -5.90
N VAL A 139 -8.89 -11.09 -6.06
CA VAL A 139 -9.32 -12.08 -7.04
C VAL A 139 -10.28 -13.05 -6.35
N ARG A 140 -11.34 -13.42 -7.07
CA ARG A 140 -12.39 -14.35 -6.65
C ARG A 140 -12.39 -15.56 -7.57
#